data_AF-A0A2R6M612-F1
#
_entry.id   AF-A0A2R6M612-F1
#
_cell.length_a   1.000
_cell.length_b   1.000
_cell.length_c   1.000
_cell.angle_alpha   90.00
_cell.angle_beta   90.00
_cell.angle_gamma   90.00
#
_symmetry.space_group_name_H-M   'P 1'
#
loop_
_entity.id
_entity.type
_entity.pdbx_description
1 polymer ?
#
loop_
_entity_poly.entity_id
_entity_poly.type
_entity_poly.pdbx_seq_one_letter_code
_entity_poly.pdbx_strand_id
1 'polypeptide(L)' 'PARVVTVAVTSGLVLSVLAVVVTAVATYAAYRYELDPDDVVIPAVTNVCDVLGVVVLFVVVELLV' A
#
# COMPACT_ATOMS: atom_id res chain seq x y z
N PRO A 1 -8.23 -19.07 14.56
CA PRO A 1 -6.85 -18.91 14.02
C PRO A 1 -6.81 -18.86 12.49
N ALA A 2 -7.32 -19.88 11.77
CA ALA A 2 -7.24 -19.94 10.30
C ALA A 2 -7.86 -18.72 9.60
N ARG A 3 -9.04 -18.26 10.06
CA ARG A 3 -9.74 -17.10 9.46
C ARG A 3 -8.92 -15.81 9.51
N VAL A 4 -8.27 -15.52 10.64
CA VAL A 4 -7.41 -14.33 10.80
C VAL A 4 -6.18 -14.42 9.91
N VAL A 5 -5.58 -15.61 9.79
CA VAL A 5 -4.43 -15.84 8.90
C VAL A 5 -4.84 -15.62 7.44
N THR A 6 -5.99 -16.14 7.00
CA THR A 6 -6.48 -15.92 5.63
C THR A 6 -6.71 -14.45 5.34
N VAL A 7 -7.36 -13.71 6.25
CA VAL A 7 -7.56 -12.26 6.12
C VAL A 7 -6.20 -11.54 6.03
N ALA A 8 -5.27 -11.78 6.95
CA ALA A 8 -3.99 -11.08 6.98
C ALA A 8 -3.13 -11.36 5.74
N VAL A 9 -3.12 -12.61 5.26
CA VAL A 9 -2.36 -12.99 4.05
C VAL A 9 -2.99 -12.37 2.81
N THR A 10 -4.32 -12.43 2.67
CA THR A 10 -4.99 -11.85 1.50
C THR A 10 -4.89 -10.32 1.48
N SER A 11 -5.06 -9.66 2.63
CA SER A 11 -4.87 -8.20 2.74
C SER A 11 -3.42 -7.79 2.46
N GLY A 12 -2.44 -8.54 2.98
CA GLY A 12 -1.03 -8.27 2.76
C GLY A 12 -0.63 -8.43 1.28
N LEU A 13 -1.13 -9.47 0.60
CA LEU A 13 -0.88 -9.68 -0.82
C LEU A 13 -1.45 -8.56 -1.68
N VAL A 14 -2.70 -8.17 -1.43
CA VAL A 14 -3.35 -7.06 -2.13
C VAL A 14 -2.60 -5.75 -1.89
N LEU A 15 -2.26 -5.45 -0.63
CA LEU A 15 -1.52 -4.24 -0.28
C LEU A 15 -0.13 -4.21 -0.91
N SER A 16 0.56 -5.35 -1.03
CA SER A 16 1.89 -5.42 -1.65
C SER A 16 1.85 -5.04 -3.12
N VAL A 17 0.84 -5.51 -3.86
CA VAL A 17 0.66 -5.13 -5.27
C VAL A 17 0.37 -3.63 -5.38
N LEU A 18 -0.52 -3.10 -4.54
CA LEU A 18 -0.82 -1.66 -4.50
C LEU A 18 0.41 -0.82 -4.15
N ALA A 19 1.21 -1.25 -3.18
CA ALA A 19 2.43 -0.56 -2.75
C ALA A 19 3.45 -0.47 -3.90
N VAL A 20 3.61 -1.53 -4.70
CA VAL A 20 4.48 -1.49 -5.88
C VAL A 20 3.98 -0.48 -6.91
N VAL A 21 2.67 -0.45 -7.18
CA VAL A 21 2.08 0.51 -8.13
C VAL A 21 2.24 1.95 -7.62
N VAL A 22 1.89 2.21 -6.36
CA VAL A 22 2.02 3.53 -5.74
C VAL A 22 3.47 3.99 -5.75
N THR A 23 4.41 3.13 -5.40
CA THR A 23 5.85 3.45 -5.43
C THR A 23 6.32 3.76 -6.84
N ALA A 24 5.96 2.95 -7.84
CA ALA A 24 6.36 3.20 -9.23
C ALA A 24 5.83 4.54 -9.75
N VAL A 25 4.57 4.87 -9.46
CA VAL A 25 3.95 6.15 -9.84
C VAL A 25 4.62 7.32 -9.11
N ALA A 26 4.82 7.20 -7.80
CA ALA A 26 5.44 8.25 -6.98
C ALA A 26 6.88 8.53 -7.41
N THR A 27 7.69 7.49 -7.64
CA THR A 27 9.07 7.63 -8.12
C THR A 27 9.11 8.25 -9.51
N TYR A 28 8.22 7.83 -10.41
CA TYR A 28 8.14 8.43 -11.74
C TYR A 28 7.73 9.91 -11.69
N ALA A 29 6.78 10.26 -10.82
CA ALA A 29 6.39 11.65 -10.59
C ALA A 29 7.56 12.48 -10.02
N ALA A 30 8.27 11.98 -9.00
CA ALA A 30 9.43 12.65 -8.44
C ALA A 30 10.51 12.89 -9.50
N TYR A 31 10.80 11.90 -10.34
CA TYR A 31 11.71 12.05 -11.47
C TYR A 31 11.25 13.13 -12.45
N ARG A 32 9.96 13.13 -12.81
CA ARG A 32 9.36 14.11 -13.74
C ARG A 32 9.44 15.55 -13.23
N TYR A 33 9.38 15.74 -11.92
CA TYR A 33 9.40 17.05 -11.27
C TYR A 33 10.80 17.41 -10.71
N GLU A 34 11.83 16.61 -11.00
CA GLU A 34 13.20 16.82 -10.50
C GLU A 34 13.26 16.93 -8.95
N LEU A 35 12.38 16.22 -8.26
CA LEU A 35 12.31 16.18 -6.80
C LEU A 35 13.23 15.08 -6.27
N ASP A 36 13.82 15.32 -5.10
CA ASP A 36 14.58 14.30 -4.37
C ASP A 36 13.62 13.22 -3.84
N PRO A 37 13.72 11.96 -4.30
CA PRO A 37 12.85 10.88 -3.85
C PRO A 37 12.86 10.65 -2.34
N ASP A 38 13.96 10.95 -1.67
CA ASP A 38 14.08 10.75 -0.22
C ASP A 38 13.17 11.71 0.56
N ASP A 39 12.97 12.93 0.02
CA ASP A 39 12.14 13.96 0.64
C ASP A 39 10.64 13.83 0.29
N VAL A 40 10.31 13.24 -0.86
CA VAL A 40 8.90 13.17 -1.32
C VAL A 40 8.35 11.77 -1.48
N VAL A 41 9.10 10.83 -2.05
CA VAL A 41 8.58 9.49 -2.38
C VAL A 41 8.43 8.66 -1.13
N ILE A 42 9.48 8.59 -0.29
CA ILE A 42 9.45 7.81 0.96
C ILE A 42 8.27 8.25 1.85
N PRO A 43 8.14 9.52 2.26
CA PRO A 43 7.04 9.93 3.13
C PRO A 43 5.67 9.83 2.45
N ALA A 44 5.55 10.05 1.14
CA ALA A 44 4.27 9.91 0.44
C ALA A 44 3.83 8.44 0.36
N VAL A 45 4.72 7.54 -0.06
CA VAL A 45 4.41 6.12 -0.20
C VAL A 45 4.05 5.51 1.15
N THR A 46 4.79 5.81 2.23
CA THR A 46 4.49 5.28 3.57
C THR A 46 3.12 5.73 4.05
N ASN A 47 2.80 7.03 4.00
CA ASN A 47 1.49 7.53 4.46
C ASN A 47 0.33 6.96 3.62
N VAL A 48 0.51 6.88 2.29
CA VAL A 48 -0.53 6.32 1.41
C VAL A 48 -0.71 4.83 1.68
N CYS A 49 0.37 4.06 1.81
CA CYS A 49 0.30 2.62 2.11
C CYS A 49 -0.25 2.34 3.51
N ASP A 50 -0.04 3.21 4.49
CA ASP A 50 -0.63 3.08 5.83
C ASP A 50 -2.15 3.21 5.78
N VAL A 51 -2.65 4.25 5.10
CA VAL A 51 -4.10 4.45 4.92
C VAL A 51 -4.70 3.34 4.06
N LEU A 52 -4.07 3.00 2.93
CA LEU A 52 -4.52 1.90 2.07
C LEU A 52 -4.48 0.56 2.81
N GLY A 53 -3.50 0.33 3.68
CA GLY A 53 -3.39 -0.89 4.47
C GLY A 53 -4.60 -1.10 5.37
N VAL A 54 -5.06 -0.04 6.05
CA VAL A 54 -6.29 -0.10 6.85
C VAL A 54 -7.50 -0.36 5.95
N VAL A 55 -7.64 0.38 4.84
CA VAL A 55 -8.77 0.23 3.91
C VAL A 55 -8.84 -1.21 3.35
N VAL A 56 -7.73 -1.74 2.87
CA VAL A 56 -7.64 -3.10 2.32
C VAL A 56 -7.98 -4.14 3.39
N LEU A 57 -7.47 -3.97 4.61
CA LEU A 57 -7.77 -4.88 5.71
C LEU A 57 -9.27 -4.91 6.00
N PHE A 58 -9.93 -3.76 6.09
CA PHE A 58 -11.37 -3.69 6.34
C PHE A 58 -12.19 -4.32 5.20
N VAL A 59 -11.85 -4.03 3.95
CA VAL A 59 -12.52 -4.62 2.77
C VAL A 59 -12.39 -6.14 2.78
N VAL A 60 -11.20 -6.67 3.04
CA VAL A 60 -10.97 -8.12 3.08
C VAL A 60 -11.73 -8.79 4.23
N VAL A 61 -11.77 -8.14 5.40
CA VAL A 61 -12.57 -8.63 6.53
C VAL A 61 -14.05 -8.69 6.15
N GLU A 62 -14.61 -7.62 5.56
CA GLU A 62 -16.02 -7.55 5.18
C GLU A 62 -16.41 -8.60 4.12
N LEU A 63 -15.48 -8.96 3.22
CA LEU A 63 -15.73 -9.94 2.17
C LEU A 63 -15.58 -11.40 2.63
N LEU A 64 -14.75 -11.68 3.63
CA LEU A 64 -14.38 -13.04 4.03
C LEU A 64 -14.96 -13.50 5.38
N VAL A 65 -15.52 -12.58 6.18
CA VAL A 65 -16.05 -12.86 7.53
C VAL A 65 -17.56 -12.72 7.55
#